data_AF-A0A967WCJ1-F1
#
_entry.id   AF-A0A967WCJ1-F1
#
_cell.length_a   1.000
_cell.length_b   1.000
_cell.length_c   1.000
_cell.angle_alpha   90.00
_cell.angle_beta   90.00
_cell.angle_gamma   90.00
#
_symmetry.space_group_name_H-M   'P 1'
#
loop_
_entity.id
_entity.type
_entity.pdbx_description
1 polymer ?
#
loop_
_entity_poly.entity_id
_entity_poly.type
_entity_poly.pdbx_seq_one_letter_code
_entity_poly.pdbx_strand_id
1 'polypeptide(L)'
;IVGSVGRYNDFTRSFLPRQDSDQERWAKVHVAATGLVGLPPIEVYQIGEAYFVLDGNHRVSVARQLGATHIQAYVTEVRTRVPLSPDVQPDDLILKAEYADFLEHTCLDEIRPEADLSVTAPGQYRVLEEHIEVHRYFMGLEQEREIPYEEAVGHWYDEVYLPVVQVIRERGILRDFPGRTETDLYLWLSEHRAALEQALGWEIEPEAAATDLAAQFSPRPQRVVARVG
;
A
#
# COMPACT_ATOMS: atom_id res chain seq x y z
N ILE A 1 -10.74 15.75 -6.34
CA ILE A 1 -9.51 16.01 -7.13
C ILE A 1 -8.32 16.14 -6.20
N VAL A 2 -7.32 15.27 -6.36
CA VAL A 2 -6.23 15.07 -5.38
C VAL A 2 -4.83 15.25 -5.94
N GLY A 3 -4.70 15.40 -7.26
CA GLY A 3 -3.41 15.62 -7.91
C GLY A 3 -3.55 15.85 -9.42
N SER A 4 -2.40 15.99 -10.08
CA SER A 4 -2.27 16.26 -11.51
C SER A 4 -1.35 15.24 -12.16
N VAL A 5 -1.66 14.85 -13.40
CA VAL A 5 -0.80 13.97 -14.19
C VAL A 5 0.29 14.81 -14.87
N GLY A 6 1.57 14.45 -14.66
CA GLY A 6 2.71 15.01 -15.42
C GLY A 6 3.05 16.49 -15.17
N ARG A 7 2.38 17.18 -14.24
CA ARG A 7 2.53 18.64 -13.99
C ARG A 7 2.93 19.02 -12.56
N TYR A 8 3.64 18.13 -11.87
CA TYR A 8 4.07 18.33 -10.48
C TYR A 8 5.04 19.52 -10.28
N ASN A 9 5.74 19.95 -11.34
CA ASN A 9 6.62 21.11 -11.31
C ASN A 9 5.89 22.45 -11.50
N ASP A 10 4.69 22.43 -12.07
CA ASP A 10 3.93 23.63 -12.42
C ASP A 10 2.93 24.00 -11.31
N PHE A 11 2.38 23.01 -10.62
CA PHE A 11 1.37 23.20 -9.57
C PHE A 11 1.68 22.43 -8.29
N THR A 12 1.26 22.96 -7.14
CA THR A 12 1.16 22.20 -5.90
C THR A 12 0.01 21.20 -5.96
N ARG A 13 -0.04 20.23 -5.02
CA ARG A 13 -1.19 19.33 -4.82
C ARG A 13 -2.50 20.08 -4.56
N SER A 14 -2.40 21.32 -4.07
CA SER A 14 -3.54 22.22 -3.88
C SER A 14 -3.93 23.03 -5.14
N PHE A 15 -3.28 22.78 -6.29
CA PHE A 15 -3.44 23.49 -7.55
C PHE A 15 -3.01 24.96 -7.50
N LEU A 16 -2.05 25.31 -6.63
CA LEU A 16 -1.43 26.63 -6.64
C LEU A 16 -0.26 26.63 -7.63
N PRO A 17 -0.17 27.61 -8.55
CA PRO A 17 0.95 27.69 -9.48
C PRO A 17 2.27 27.89 -8.73
N ARG A 18 3.32 27.18 -9.18
CA ARG A 18 4.68 27.25 -8.61
C ARG A 18 5.59 28.22 -9.36
N GLN A 19 5.24 28.61 -10.59
CA GLN A 19 6.02 29.53 -11.43
C GLN A 19 5.21 30.77 -11.82
N ASP A 20 5.89 31.92 -11.94
CA ASP A 20 5.27 33.21 -12.28
C ASP A 20 4.80 33.31 -13.75
N SER A 21 5.34 32.48 -14.65
CA SER A 21 4.94 32.39 -16.06
C SER A 21 3.48 31.95 -16.27
N ASP A 22 2.83 31.46 -15.22
CA ASP A 22 1.43 31.00 -15.24
C ASP A 22 0.40 32.10 -14.95
N GLN A 23 0.82 33.30 -14.53
CA GLN A 23 -0.08 34.37 -14.08
C GLN A 23 -1.00 34.91 -15.20
N GLU A 24 -0.48 35.14 -16.41
CA GLU A 24 -1.29 35.68 -17.53
C GLU A 24 -2.37 34.69 -17.98
N ARG A 25 -2.02 33.40 -18.07
CA ARG A 25 -2.97 32.35 -18.44
C ARG A 25 -4.00 32.16 -17.34
N TRP A 26 -3.58 32.20 -16.08
CA TRP A 26 -4.46 32.14 -14.93
C TRP A 26 -5.46 33.31 -14.91
N ALA A 27 -5.00 34.54 -15.15
CA ALA A 27 -5.86 35.73 -15.20
C ALA A 27 -6.93 35.63 -16.30
N LYS A 28 -6.56 35.14 -17.50
CA LYS A 28 -7.51 34.89 -18.60
C LYS A 28 -8.59 33.87 -18.19
N VAL A 29 -8.19 32.79 -17.51
CA VAL A 29 -9.12 31.76 -17.02
C VAL A 29 -10.03 32.33 -15.92
N HIS A 30 -9.52 33.14 -15.00
CA HIS A 30 -10.30 33.78 -13.96
C HIS A 30 -11.38 34.71 -14.54
N VAL A 31 -11.01 35.56 -15.52
CA VAL A 31 -11.97 36.43 -16.23
C VAL A 31 -13.08 35.62 -16.89
N ALA A 32 -12.73 34.52 -17.57
CA ALA A 32 -13.70 33.63 -18.19
C ALA A 32 -14.64 32.96 -17.16
N ALA A 33 -14.10 32.53 -16.01
CA ALA A 33 -14.87 31.91 -14.93
C ALA A 33 -15.91 32.85 -14.31
N THR A 34 -15.60 34.14 -14.20
CA THR A 34 -16.51 35.16 -13.68
C THR A 34 -17.46 35.75 -14.74
N GLY A 35 -17.26 35.41 -16.01
CA GLY A 35 -18.08 35.87 -17.13
C GLY A 35 -19.24 34.92 -17.45
N LEU A 36 -20.09 35.33 -18.40
CA LEU A 36 -21.27 34.56 -18.86
C LEU A 36 -20.91 33.26 -19.62
N VAL A 37 -19.66 33.11 -20.05
CA VAL A 37 -19.18 31.98 -20.87
C VAL A 37 -18.92 30.74 -20.01
N GLY A 38 -18.59 30.91 -18.73
CA GLY A 38 -18.18 29.82 -17.84
C GLY A 38 -16.84 29.18 -18.25
N LEU A 39 -16.50 28.07 -17.60
CA LEU A 39 -15.28 27.31 -17.88
C LEU A 39 -15.61 26.06 -18.71
N PRO A 40 -14.81 25.71 -19.74
CA PRO A 40 -14.96 24.42 -20.41
C PRO A 40 -14.65 23.28 -19.41
N PRO A 41 -15.23 22.08 -19.61
CA PRO A 41 -14.95 20.93 -18.77
C PRO A 41 -13.45 20.63 -18.65
N ILE A 42 -13.02 20.09 -17.52
CA ILE A 42 -11.68 19.54 -17.32
C ILE A 42 -11.62 18.08 -17.80
N GLU A 43 -10.42 17.53 -17.94
CA GLU A 43 -10.24 16.10 -18.19
C GLU A 43 -9.56 15.47 -16.97
N VAL A 44 -10.12 14.36 -16.47
CA VAL A 44 -9.62 13.70 -15.27
C VAL A 44 -9.58 12.18 -15.42
N TYR A 45 -8.58 11.54 -14.81
CA TYR A 45 -8.65 10.13 -14.46
C TYR A 45 -9.32 9.94 -13.11
N GLN A 46 -10.16 8.92 -12.99
CA GLN A 46 -10.70 8.45 -11.72
C GLN A 46 -10.08 7.09 -11.38
N ILE A 47 -9.45 6.97 -10.22
CA ILE A 47 -8.92 5.71 -9.67
C ILE A 47 -9.57 5.53 -8.29
N GLY A 48 -10.48 4.56 -8.16
CA GLY A 48 -11.32 4.45 -6.95
C GLY A 48 -12.14 5.72 -6.71
N GLU A 49 -11.90 6.37 -5.57
CA GLU A 49 -12.54 7.65 -5.20
C GLU A 49 -11.67 8.88 -5.53
N ALA A 50 -10.43 8.65 -5.95
CA ALA A 50 -9.47 9.69 -6.25
C ALA A 50 -9.59 10.18 -7.71
N TYR A 51 -9.48 11.50 -7.89
CA TYR A 51 -9.48 12.13 -9.21
C TYR A 51 -8.16 12.86 -9.49
N PHE A 52 -7.56 12.60 -10.64
CA PHE A 52 -6.30 13.19 -11.10
C PHE A 52 -6.52 13.99 -12.37
N VAL A 53 -6.08 15.24 -12.39
CA VAL A 53 -6.29 16.14 -13.54
C VAL A 53 -5.31 15.81 -14.66
N LEU A 54 -5.85 15.45 -15.82
CA LEU A 54 -5.12 15.29 -17.07
C LEU A 54 -4.99 16.63 -17.78
N ASP A 55 -6.11 17.36 -17.95
CA ASP A 55 -6.13 18.72 -18.48
C ASP A 55 -7.04 19.65 -17.65
N GLY A 56 -6.66 20.94 -17.58
CA GLY A 56 -7.46 21.96 -16.92
C GLY A 56 -6.97 22.38 -15.52
N ASN A 57 -5.69 22.17 -15.20
CA ASN A 57 -5.10 22.53 -13.90
C ASN A 57 -5.38 23.99 -13.46
N HIS A 58 -5.24 24.97 -14.36
CA HIS A 58 -5.58 26.37 -14.05
C HIS A 58 -7.07 26.57 -13.78
N ARG A 59 -7.96 25.82 -14.47
CA ARG A 59 -9.41 25.89 -14.25
C ARG A 59 -9.77 25.37 -12.87
N VAL A 60 -9.14 24.28 -12.43
CA VAL A 60 -9.28 23.75 -11.07
C VAL A 60 -8.76 24.73 -10.03
N SER A 61 -7.60 25.36 -10.28
CA SER A 61 -7.03 26.41 -9.41
C SER A 61 -8.00 27.58 -9.21
N VAL A 62 -8.50 28.14 -10.31
CA VAL A 62 -9.46 29.25 -10.31
C VAL A 62 -10.76 28.85 -9.61
N ALA A 63 -11.32 27.67 -9.93
CA ALA A 63 -12.54 27.18 -9.30
C ALA A 63 -12.40 27.06 -7.78
N ARG A 64 -11.25 26.57 -7.29
CA ARG A 64 -10.96 26.50 -5.85
C ARG A 64 -10.86 27.88 -5.20
N GLN A 65 -10.18 28.83 -5.85
CA GLN A 65 -10.07 30.20 -5.33
C GLN A 65 -11.44 30.90 -5.26
N LEU A 66 -12.33 30.61 -6.21
CA LEU A 66 -13.71 31.11 -6.22
C LEU A 66 -14.63 30.36 -5.23
N GLY A 67 -14.12 29.37 -4.49
CA GLY A 67 -14.91 28.58 -3.54
C GLY A 67 -15.93 27.66 -4.20
N ALA A 68 -15.75 27.31 -5.48
CA ALA A 68 -16.66 26.42 -6.17
C ALA A 68 -16.63 25.02 -5.55
N THR A 69 -17.80 24.46 -5.26
CA THR A 69 -17.93 23.11 -4.70
C THR A 69 -17.85 22.02 -5.77
N HIS A 70 -18.09 22.37 -7.04
CA HIS A 70 -18.12 21.43 -8.17
C HIS A 70 -17.53 22.07 -9.43
N ILE A 71 -17.02 21.24 -10.34
CA ILE A 71 -16.52 21.64 -11.67
C ILE A 71 -16.90 20.57 -12.70
N GLN A 72 -17.26 20.98 -13.91
CA GLN A 72 -17.60 20.05 -15.00
C GLN A 72 -16.34 19.33 -15.49
N ALA A 73 -16.44 18.02 -15.76
CA ALA A 73 -15.31 17.19 -16.18
C ALA A 73 -15.72 16.06 -17.13
N TYR A 74 -14.83 15.72 -18.06
CA TYR A 74 -14.79 14.42 -18.72
C TYR A 74 -13.96 13.47 -17.86
N VAL A 75 -14.56 12.34 -17.49
CA VAL A 75 -13.96 11.37 -16.55
C VAL A 75 -13.59 10.09 -17.31
N THR A 76 -12.32 9.70 -17.21
CA THR A 76 -11.85 8.38 -17.64
C THR A 76 -11.62 7.52 -16.40
N GLU A 77 -12.44 6.48 -16.22
CA GLU A 77 -12.31 5.55 -15.11
C GLU A 77 -11.16 4.57 -15.36
N VAL A 78 -10.24 4.47 -14.40
CA VAL A 78 -9.12 3.54 -14.39
C VAL A 78 -9.37 2.54 -13.27
N ARG A 79 -9.54 1.27 -13.66
CA ARG A 79 -9.78 0.17 -12.72
C ARG A 79 -8.47 -0.46 -12.31
N THR A 80 -8.30 -0.65 -11.01
CA THR A 80 -7.16 -1.31 -10.37
C THR A 80 -7.69 -2.19 -9.25
N ARG A 81 -7.01 -3.31 -8.98
CA ARG A 81 -7.35 -4.22 -7.87
C ARG A 81 -7.21 -3.52 -6.51
N VAL A 82 -6.32 -2.54 -6.42
CA VAL A 82 -6.06 -1.80 -5.19
C VAL A 82 -6.59 -0.36 -5.32
N PRO A 83 -7.73 -0.03 -4.69
CA PRO A 83 -8.31 1.29 -4.83
C PRO A 83 -7.44 2.38 -4.19
N LEU A 84 -7.46 3.58 -4.78
CA LEU A 84 -6.85 4.77 -4.21
C LEU A 84 -7.91 5.61 -3.48
N SER A 85 -7.61 5.95 -2.22
CA SER A 85 -8.38 6.89 -1.43
C SER A 85 -7.92 8.33 -1.69
N PRO A 86 -8.77 9.36 -1.54
CA PRO A 86 -8.38 10.74 -1.85
C PRO A 86 -7.27 11.33 -0.95
N ASP A 87 -7.10 10.78 0.25
CA ASP A 87 -6.12 11.16 1.27
C ASP A 87 -4.75 10.49 1.12
N VAL A 88 -4.61 9.53 0.19
CA VAL A 88 -3.35 8.83 -0.14
C VAL A 88 -2.22 9.83 -0.34
N GLN A 89 -1.08 9.63 0.33
CA GLN A 89 0.12 10.44 0.13
C GLN A 89 0.93 9.93 -1.06
N PRO A 90 1.77 10.78 -1.68
CA PRO A 90 2.63 10.34 -2.78
C PRO A 90 3.48 9.12 -2.43
N ASP A 91 3.98 9.06 -1.19
CA ASP A 91 4.80 7.94 -0.71
C ASP A 91 4.01 6.62 -0.64
N ASP A 92 2.69 6.70 -0.40
CA ASP A 92 1.80 5.53 -0.37
C ASP A 92 1.53 4.97 -1.77
N LEU A 93 1.74 5.76 -2.84
CA LEU A 93 1.49 5.30 -4.22
C LEU A 93 2.42 4.16 -4.62
N ILE A 94 3.65 4.15 -4.09
CA ILE A 94 4.60 3.05 -4.34
C ILE A 94 4.06 1.77 -3.73
N LEU A 95 3.60 1.81 -2.47
CA LEU A 95 3.00 0.66 -1.78
C LEU A 95 1.77 0.13 -2.52
N LYS A 96 0.92 1.03 -3.01
CA LYS A 96 -0.31 0.66 -3.74
C LYS A 96 -0.01 0.06 -5.11
N ALA A 97 1.00 0.58 -5.81
CA ALA A 97 1.46 0.02 -7.08
C ALA A 97 2.03 -1.39 -6.89
N GLU A 98 2.95 -1.56 -5.94
CA GLU A 98 3.53 -2.87 -5.65
C GLU A 98 2.47 -3.89 -5.20
N TYR A 99 1.48 -3.47 -4.41
CA TYR A 99 0.39 -4.36 -4.00
C TYR A 99 -0.50 -4.76 -5.19
N ALA A 100 -0.77 -3.82 -6.10
CA ALA A 100 -1.54 -4.13 -7.30
C ALA A 100 -0.80 -5.14 -8.19
N ASP A 101 0.49 -4.94 -8.43
CA ASP A 101 1.33 -5.86 -9.21
C ASP A 101 1.38 -7.25 -8.54
N PHE A 102 1.52 -7.30 -7.21
CA PHE A 102 1.48 -8.55 -6.44
C PHE A 102 0.16 -9.30 -6.62
N LEU A 103 -0.98 -8.61 -6.56
CA LEU A 103 -2.29 -9.23 -6.77
C LEU A 103 -2.48 -9.67 -8.22
N GLU A 104 -1.94 -8.94 -9.20
CA GLU A 104 -1.98 -9.34 -10.60
C GLU A 104 -1.22 -10.65 -10.86
N HIS A 105 -0.09 -10.88 -10.18
CA HIS A 105 0.69 -12.12 -10.33
C HIS A 105 0.13 -13.29 -9.52
N THR A 106 -0.33 -13.01 -8.29
CA THR A 106 -0.72 -14.08 -7.34
C THR A 106 -2.20 -14.43 -7.40
N CYS A 107 -3.05 -13.53 -7.89
CA CYS A 107 -4.50 -13.61 -7.79
C CYS A 107 -5.00 -13.90 -6.36
N LEU A 108 -4.22 -13.50 -5.34
CA LEU A 108 -4.53 -13.84 -3.95
C LEU A 108 -5.87 -13.26 -3.49
N ASP A 109 -6.27 -12.11 -4.03
CA ASP A 109 -7.56 -11.48 -3.78
C ASP A 109 -8.75 -12.30 -4.29
N GLU A 110 -8.54 -13.14 -5.31
CA GLU A 110 -9.55 -14.07 -5.81
C GLU A 110 -9.50 -15.41 -5.05
N ILE A 111 -8.30 -15.91 -4.76
CA ILE A 111 -8.07 -17.20 -4.10
C ILE A 111 -8.47 -17.13 -2.62
N ARG A 112 -8.18 -16.02 -1.94
CA ARG A 112 -8.49 -15.76 -0.53
C ARG A 112 -9.05 -14.33 -0.37
N PRO A 113 -10.34 -14.10 -0.63
CA PRO A 113 -10.94 -12.76 -0.64
C PRO A 113 -10.86 -11.99 0.69
N GLU A 114 -10.73 -12.70 1.81
CA GLU A 114 -10.63 -12.11 3.15
C GLU A 114 -9.16 -11.80 3.54
N ALA A 115 -8.20 -12.07 2.65
CA ALA A 115 -6.79 -11.85 2.93
C ALA A 115 -6.42 -10.36 2.81
N ASP A 116 -5.88 -9.79 3.89
CA ASP A 116 -5.25 -8.48 3.90
C ASP A 116 -3.73 -8.65 4.06
N LEU A 117 -3.00 -8.31 3.01
CA LEU A 117 -1.53 -8.33 2.98
C LEU A 117 -0.96 -6.92 2.80
N SER A 118 -1.63 -5.92 3.38
CA SER A 118 -1.11 -4.55 3.39
C SER A 118 0.22 -4.46 4.13
N VAL A 119 1.17 -3.70 3.57
CA VAL A 119 2.50 -3.45 4.15
C VAL A 119 2.74 -1.95 4.27
N THR A 120 3.68 -1.57 5.14
CA THR A 120 4.00 -0.15 5.43
C THR A 120 5.36 0.28 4.90
N ALA A 121 6.07 -0.60 4.19
CA ALA A 121 7.35 -0.31 3.57
C ALA A 121 7.38 -0.83 2.12
N PRO A 122 8.04 -0.11 1.18
CA PRO A 122 8.23 -0.60 -0.18
C PRO A 122 9.12 -1.84 -0.25
N GLY A 123 9.01 -2.57 -1.36
CA GLY A 123 9.81 -3.75 -1.71
C GLY A 123 9.40 -5.03 -0.99
N GLN A 124 8.42 -4.99 -0.09
CA GLN A 124 8.01 -6.14 0.73
C GLN A 124 7.23 -7.20 -0.07
N TYR A 125 6.48 -6.79 -1.10
CA TYR A 125 5.72 -7.73 -1.93
C TYR A 125 6.62 -8.69 -2.72
N ARG A 126 7.79 -8.24 -3.18
CA ARG A 126 8.80 -9.11 -3.80
C ARG A 126 9.28 -10.19 -2.84
N VAL A 127 9.44 -9.86 -1.55
CA VAL A 127 9.84 -10.84 -0.53
C VAL A 127 8.73 -11.86 -0.30
N LEU A 128 7.46 -11.45 -0.32
CA LEU A 128 6.33 -12.36 -0.25
C LEU A 128 6.27 -13.32 -1.46
N GLU A 129 6.51 -12.82 -2.68
CA GLU A 129 6.62 -13.66 -3.88
C GLU A 129 7.77 -14.67 -3.75
N GLU A 130 8.92 -14.26 -3.22
CA GLU A 130 10.04 -15.18 -2.94
C GLU A 130 9.65 -16.28 -1.93
N HIS A 131 8.90 -15.95 -0.87
CA HIS A 131 8.40 -16.95 0.07
C HIS A 131 7.43 -17.93 -0.61
N ILE A 132 6.55 -17.46 -1.49
CA ILE A 132 5.62 -18.31 -2.25
C ILE A 132 6.39 -19.25 -3.19
N GLU A 133 7.40 -18.76 -3.90
CA GLU A 133 8.21 -19.59 -4.80
C GLU A 133 9.03 -20.65 -4.06
N VAL A 134 9.63 -20.29 -2.92
CA VAL A 134 10.33 -21.26 -2.06
C VAL A 134 9.35 -22.32 -1.56
N HIS A 135 8.19 -21.91 -1.08
CA HIS A 135 7.13 -22.83 -0.64
C HIS A 135 6.69 -23.77 -1.76
N ARG A 136 6.41 -23.23 -2.94
CA ARG A 136 6.05 -23.98 -4.14
C ARG A 136 7.10 -25.04 -4.51
N TYR A 137 8.38 -24.68 -4.42
CA TYR A 137 9.49 -25.59 -4.70
C TYR A 137 9.48 -26.79 -3.75
N PHE A 138 9.40 -26.56 -2.44
CA PHE A 138 9.35 -27.64 -1.45
C PHE A 138 8.09 -28.50 -1.58
N MET A 139 6.92 -27.89 -1.80
CA MET A 139 5.69 -28.63 -2.10
C MET A 139 5.87 -29.59 -3.30
N GLY A 140 6.54 -29.13 -4.37
CA GLY A 140 6.79 -29.94 -5.55
C GLY A 140 7.72 -31.13 -5.28
N LEU A 141 8.72 -30.96 -4.41
CA LEU A 141 9.58 -32.05 -3.96
C LEU A 141 8.82 -33.09 -3.14
N GLU A 142 8.00 -32.64 -2.18
CA GLU A 142 7.25 -33.53 -1.29
C GLU A 142 6.16 -34.31 -2.01
N GLN A 143 5.49 -33.68 -2.96
CA GLN A 143 4.38 -34.28 -3.70
C GLN A 143 4.82 -34.96 -5.01
N GLU A 144 6.10 -34.90 -5.34
CA GLU A 144 6.71 -35.45 -6.56
C GLU A 144 5.98 -35.03 -7.85
N ARG A 145 5.51 -33.78 -7.90
CA ARG A 145 4.79 -33.23 -9.05
C ARG A 145 5.04 -31.74 -9.22
N GLU A 146 4.70 -31.23 -10.39
CA GLU A 146 4.61 -29.79 -10.61
C GLU A 146 3.38 -29.21 -9.87
N ILE A 147 3.59 -28.10 -9.16
CA ILE A 147 2.55 -27.37 -8.44
C ILE A 147 2.19 -26.13 -9.27
N PRO A 148 0.92 -25.94 -9.67
CA PRO A 148 0.45 -24.68 -10.24
C PRO A 148 0.68 -23.51 -9.30
N TYR A 149 1.02 -22.33 -9.84
CA TYR A 149 1.37 -21.17 -9.01
C TYR A 149 0.22 -20.75 -8.07
N GLU A 150 -1.01 -20.66 -8.58
CA GLU A 150 -2.20 -20.34 -7.78
C GLU A 150 -2.45 -21.34 -6.63
N GLU A 151 -2.14 -22.62 -6.85
CA GLU A 151 -2.22 -23.64 -5.81
C GLU A 151 -1.21 -23.37 -4.69
N ALA A 152 0.03 -23.04 -5.08
CA ALA A 152 1.08 -22.70 -4.12
C ALA A 152 0.78 -21.41 -3.36
N VAL A 153 0.23 -20.38 -4.01
CA VAL A 153 -0.21 -19.13 -3.37
C VAL A 153 -1.24 -19.41 -2.27
N GLY A 154 -2.30 -20.16 -2.60
CA GLY A 154 -3.35 -20.50 -1.63
C GLY A 154 -2.84 -21.35 -0.47
N HIS A 155 -2.01 -22.36 -0.77
CA HIS A 155 -1.44 -23.23 0.26
C HIS A 155 -0.42 -22.48 1.15
N TRP A 156 0.42 -21.62 0.57
CA TRP A 156 1.35 -20.79 1.32
C TRP A 156 0.59 -19.86 2.27
N TYR A 157 -0.50 -19.23 1.80
CA TYR A 157 -1.30 -18.35 2.63
C TYR A 157 -1.89 -19.10 3.84
N ASP A 158 -2.48 -20.28 3.62
CA ASP A 158 -3.17 -21.03 4.66
C ASP A 158 -2.21 -21.72 5.65
N GLU A 159 -1.10 -22.27 5.17
CA GLU A 159 -0.22 -23.16 5.96
C GLU A 159 1.05 -22.46 6.46
N VAL A 160 1.41 -21.29 5.91
CA VAL A 160 2.62 -20.56 6.31
C VAL A 160 2.28 -19.17 6.83
N TYR A 161 1.61 -18.34 6.04
CA TYR A 161 1.34 -16.96 6.42
C TYR A 161 0.33 -16.85 7.57
N LEU A 162 -0.85 -17.47 7.41
CA LEU A 162 -1.95 -17.33 8.36
C LEU A 162 -1.63 -17.88 9.76
N PRO A 163 -0.95 -19.04 9.94
CA PRO A 163 -0.60 -19.53 11.26
C PRO A 163 0.34 -18.57 12.01
N VAL A 164 1.31 -17.97 11.30
CA VAL A 164 2.19 -16.96 11.89
C VAL A 164 1.42 -15.70 12.29
N VAL A 165 0.52 -15.23 11.42
CA VAL A 165 -0.35 -14.08 11.72
C VAL A 165 -1.27 -14.37 12.90
N GLN A 166 -1.79 -15.59 13.04
CA GLN A 166 -2.59 -15.99 14.21
C GLN A 166 -1.78 -15.89 15.50
N VAL A 167 -0.52 -16.34 15.51
CA VAL A 167 0.38 -16.18 16.66
C VAL A 167 0.58 -14.70 17.01
N ILE A 168 0.79 -13.84 16.01
CA ILE A 168 0.91 -12.38 16.17
C ILE A 168 -0.36 -11.79 16.81
N ARG A 169 -1.55 -12.21 16.36
CA ARG A 169 -2.85 -11.76 16.87
C ARG A 169 -3.10 -12.22 18.30
N GLU A 170 -2.95 -13.52 18.57
CA GLU A 170 -3.23 -14.13 19.87
C GLU A 170 -2.36 -13.57 20.98
N ARG A 171 -1.09 -13.31 20.67
CA ARG A 171 -0.12 -12.70 21.60
C ARG A 171 -0.22 -11.18 21.65
N GLY A 172 -1.00 -10.58 20.76
CA GLY A 172 -1.20 -9.13 20.69
C GLY A 172 0.08 -8.36 20.37
N ILE A 173 1.01 -8.96 19.62
CA ILE A 173 2.35 -8.40 19.34
C ILE A 173 2.23 -7.06 18.62
N LEU A 174 1.25 -6.91 17.74
CA LEU A 174 0.94 -5.65 17.05
C LEU A 174 0.77 -4.46 18.00
N ARG A 175 0.34 -4.68 19.25
CA ARG A 175 0.18 -3.59 20.21
C ARG A 175 1.50 -2.85 20.42
N ASP A 176 2.62 -3.55 20.35
CA ASP A 176 3.94 -2.99 20.61
C ASP A 176 4.54 -2.29 19.40
N PHE A 177 3.99 -2.48 18.20
CA PHE A 177 4.48 -1.90 16.94
C PHE A 177 3.41 -0.99 16.31
N PRO A 178 3.17 0.22 16.88
CA PRO A 178 2.13 1.12 16.37
C PRO A 178 2.45 1.55 14.93
N GLY A 179 1.46 1.46 14.05
CA GLY A 179 1.59 1.83 12.64
C GLY A 179 2.19 0.74 11.75
N ARG A 180 2.38 -0.48 12.26
CA ARG A 180 2.75 -1.67 11.47
C ARG A 180 1.54 -2.58 11.25
N THR A 181 1.58 -3.35 10.17
CA THR A 181 0.58 -4.36 9.83
C THR A 181 1.00 -5.76 10.28
N GLU A 182 0.08 -6.71 10.19
CA GLU A 182 0.37 -8.13 10.44
C GLU A 182 1.40 -8.67 9.44
N THR A 183 1.31 -8.24 8.19
CA THR A 183 2.24 -8.61 7.13
C THR A 183 3.65 -8.08 7.39
N ASP A 184 3.78 -6.84 7.88
CA ASP A 184 5.07 -6.29 8.27
C ASP A 184 5.73 -7.15 9.36
N LEU A 185 4.96 -7.55 10.37
CA LEU A 185 5.45 -8.40 11.45
C LEU A 185 5.75 -9.82 11.00
N TYR A 186 4.93 -10.39 10.11
CA TYR A 186 5.20 -11.69 9.49
C TYR A 186 6.55 -11.70 8.78
N LEU A 187 6.82 -10.69 7.94
CA LEU A 187 8.07 -10.58 7.19
C LEU A 187 9.27 -10.43 8.13
N TRP A 188 9.16 -9.56 9.14
CA TRP A 188 10.23 -9.36 10.10
C TRP A 188 10.49 -10.62 10.95
N LEU A 189 9.43 -11.33 11.34
CA LEU A 189 9.55 -12.60 12.04
C LEU A 189 10.27 -13.65 11.19
N SER A 190 9.90 -13.76 9.92
CA SER A 190 10.50 -14.72 9.00
C SER A 190 12.01 -14.47 8.85
N GLU A 191 12.41 -13.21 8.67
CA GLU A 191 13.83 -12.83 8.60
C GLU A 191 14.57 -13.11 9.91
N HIS A 192 13.97 -12.75 11.05
CA HIS A 192 14.56 -12.97 12.37
C HIS A 192 14.70 -14.46 12.70
N ARG A 193 13.69 -15.25 12.36
CA ARG A 193 13.72 -16.71 12.50
C ARG A 193 14.85 -17.31 11.68
N ALA A 194 14.97 -16.96 10.40
CA ALA A 194 16.05 -17.46 9.55
C ALA A 194 17.45 -17.11 10.11
N ALA A 195 17.61 -15.91 10.67
CA ALA A 195 18.87 -15.50 11.31
C ALA A 195 19.16 -16.31 12.59
N LEU A 196 18.16 -16.59 13.42
CA LEU A 196 18.29 -17.42 14.61
C LEU A 196 18.62 -18.88 14.26
N GLU A 197 17.94 -19.45 13.27
CA GLU A 197 18.20 -20.80 12.77
C GLU A 197 19.62 -20.93 12.23
N GLN A 198 20.11 -19.92 11.50
CA GLN A 198 21.49 -19.89 11.02
C GLN A 198 22.52 -19.80 12.17
N ALA A 199 22.23 -19.01 13.20
CA ALA A 199 23.14 -18.80 14.32
C ALA A 199 23.19 -20.00 15.29
N LEU A 200 22.04 -20.64 15.54
CA LEU A 200 21.88 -21.72 16.51
C LEU A 200 22.03 -23.11 15.85
N GLY A 201 21.80 -23.20 14.54
CA GLY A 201 21.90 -24.42 13.74
C GLY A 201 20.70 -25.37 13.85
N TRP A 202 19.62 -24.98 14.54
CA TRP A 202 18.40 -25.78 14.74
C TRP A 202 17.17 -24.99 14.30
N GLU A 203 16.10 -25.69 13.89
CA GLU A 203 14.81 -25.09 13.53
C GLU A 203 14.17 -24.37 14.74
N ILE A 204 13.58 -23.20 14.47
CA ILE A 204 12.97 -22.36 15.50
C ILE A 204 11.48 -22.25 15.25
N GLU A 205 10.67 -22.62 16.24
CA GLU A 205 9.22 -22.45 16.15
C GLU A 205 8.82 -20.98 15.97
N PRO A 206 7.81 -20.66 15.12
CA PRO A 206 7.36 -19.29 14.90
C PRO A 206 7.02 -18.55 16.20
N GLU A 207 6.47 -19.26 17.17
CA GLU A 207 6.09 -18.71 18.46
C GLU A 207 7.30 -18.26 19.30
N ALA A 208 8.40 -19.01 19.25
CA ALA A 208 9.64 -18.67 19.92
C ALA A 208 10.29 -17.44 19.26
N ALA A 209 10.37 -17.43 17.93
CA ALA A 209 10.86 -16.28 17.17
C ALA A 209 10.04 -15.01 17.44
N ALA A 210 8.71 -15.14 17.57
CA ALA A 210 7.80 -14.01 17.81
C ALA A 210 8.02 -13.37 19.18
N THR A 211 8.23 -14.22 20.19
CA THR A 211 8.54 -13.78 21.56
C THR A 211 9.86 -13.03 21.61
N ASP A 212 10.90 -13.59 20.97
CA ASP A 212 12.23 -13.00 20.97
C ASP A 212 12.27 -11.68 20.19
N LEU A 213 11.61 -11.62 19.04
CA LEU A 213 11.46 -10.41 18.24
C LEU A 213 10.80 -9.27 19.04
N ALA A 214 9.66 -9.56 19.68
CA ALA A 214 8.94 -8.59 20.50
C ALA A 214 9.79 -8.12 21.69
N ALA A 215 10.53 -9.02 22.32
CA ALA A 215 11.41 -8.68 23.44
C ALA A 215 12.58 -7.77 23.03
N GLN A 216 13.20 -8.04 21.87
CA GLN A 216 14.40 -7.33 21.42
C GLN A 216 14.09 -5.99 20.76
N PHE A 217 13.01 -5.90 19.98
CA PHE A 217 12.79 -4.77 19.10
C PHE A 217 11.52 -3.94 19.40
N SER A 218 10.78 -4.28 20.47
CA SER A 218 9.64 -3.45 20.89
C SER A 218 10.10 -2.03 21.21
N PRO A 219 9.51 -1.00 20.58
CA PRO A 219 9.77 0.40 20.91
C PRO A 219 9.19 0.81 22.28
N ARG A 220 8.40 -0.06 22.93
CA ARG A 220 7.91 0.18 24.29
C ARG A 220 8.92 -0.34 25.31
N PRO A 221 9.24 0.44 26.36
CA PRO A 221 10.10 -0.06 27.43
C PRO A 221 9.46 -1.30 28.09
N GLN A 222 10.20 -2.40 28.14
CA GLN A 222 9.76 -3.66 28.74
C GLN A 222 9.21 -3.40 30.15
N ARG A 223 7.91 -3.67 30.36
CA ARG A 223 7.37 -3.79 31.71
C ARG A 223 7.94 -5.07 32.30
N VAL A 224 9.04 -4.94 33.05
CA VAL A 224 9.55 -5.98 33.92
C VAL A 224 8.42 -6.36 34.88
N VAL A 225 7.75 -7.48 34.61
CA VAL A 225 6.84 -8.09 35.57
C VAL A 225 7.71 -8.67 36.67
N ALA A 226 7.88 -7.90 37.75
CA ALA A 226 8.42 -8.43 38.99
C ALA A 226 7.48 -9.54 39.47
N ARG A 227 7.94 -10.79 39.39
CA ARG A 227 7.36 -11.88 40.18
C ARG A 227 7.53 -11.51 41.65
N VAL A 228 6.43 -11.17 42.31
CA VAL A 228 6.33 -11.13 43.77
C VAL A 228 5.96 -12.54 44.23
N GLY A 229 6.64 -12.98 45.29
CA GLY A 229 6.67 -14.36 45.79
C GLY A 229 5.43 -14.82 46.54
#